data_AF-Q9UMV1-F1
#
_entry.id   AF-Q9UMV1-F1
#
_cell.length_a   1.000
_cell.length_b   1.000
_cell.length_c   1.000
_cell.angle_alpha   90.00
_cell.angle_beta   90.00
_cell.angle_gamma   90.00
#
_symmetry.space_group_name_H-M   'P 1'
#
loop_
_entity.id
_entity.type
_entity.pdbx_description
1 polymer ?
#
loop_
_entity_poly.entity_id
_entity_poly.type
_entity_poly.pdbx_seq_one_letter_code
_entity_poly.pdbx_strand_id
1 'polypeptide(L)' 'AAIIESPGGEMEEAELTSWYFVSSPFSLDLSKTKRHLVPGAPFLLQ' A
#
# COMPACT_ATOMS: atom_id res chain seq x y z
N ALA A 1 -18.64 10.36 -1.69
CA ALA A 1 -19.35 10.18 -0.42
C ALA A 1 -20.02 8.83 -0.44
N ALA A 2 -19.77 7.99 0.58
CA ALA A 2 -20.54 6.77 0.81
C ALA A 2 -21.28 6.94 2.14
N ILE A 3 -22.56 6.60 2.15
CA ILE A 3 -23.40 6.68 3.34
C ILE A 3 -23.38 5.28 3.96
N ILE A 4 -22.95 5.17 5.21
CA ILE A 4 -22.99 3.91 5.95
C ILE A 4 -24.22 4.00 6.87
N GLU A 5 -25.22 3.16 6.59
CA GLU A 5 -26.42 3.04 7.43
C GLU A 5 -26.19 1.96 8.48
N SER A 6 -26.20 2.33 9.76
CA SER A 6 -26.17 1.35 10.84
C SER A 6 -27.55 0.66 10.94
N PRO A 7 -27.64 -0.58 11.45
CA PRO A 7 -28.92 -1.29 11.59
C PRO A 7 -29.99 -0.57 12.44
N GLY A 8 -29.61 0.49 13.19
CA GLY A 8 -30.50 1.35 13.97
C GLY A 8 -31.06 2.58 13.24
N GLY A 9 -30.76 2.75 11.94
CA GLY A 9 -31.26 3.87 11.12
C GLY A 9 -30.53 5.20 11.32
N GLU A 10 -29.40 5.19 12.04
CA GLU A 10 -28.47 6.32 12.11
C GLU A 10 -27.58 6.33 10.85
N MET A 11 -27.46 7.49 10.21
CA MET A 11 -26.67 7.68 8.99
C MET A 11 -25.40 8.46 9.33
N GLU A 12 -24.23 7.90 9.03
CA GLU A 12 -22.93 8.55 9.24
C GLU A 12 -22.23 8.78 7.88
N GLU A 13 -21.74 10.01 7.67
CA GLU A 13 -20.96 10.35 6.47
C GLU A 13 -19.51 9.84 6.62
N ALA A 14 -19.14 8.86 5.81
CA ALA A 14 -17.76 8.36 5.77
C ALA A 14 -17.00 8.99 4.60
N GLU A 15 -15.89 9.68 4.89
CA GLU A 15 -14.94 10.16 3.89
C GLU A 15 -13.88 9.10 3.61
N LEU A 16 -13.70 8.75 2.33
CA LEU A 16 -12.62 7.88 1.89
C LEU A 16 -11.40 8.75 1.54
N THR A 17 -10.58 9.09 2.54
CA THR A 17 -9.44 10.02 2.36
C THR A 17 -8.18 9.36 1.78
N SER A 18 -8.17 8.05 1.50
CA SER A 18 -6.96 7.32 1.09
C SER A 18 -6.77 7.15 -0.42
N TRP A 19 -7.25 8.10 -1.23
CA TRP A 19 -7.06 8.05 -2.69
C TRP A 19 -5.78 8.76 -3.10
N TYR A 20 -4.85 8.02 -3.68
CA TYR A 20 -3.61 8.58 -4.22
C TYR A 20 -3.69 8.62 -5.75
N PHE A 21 -3.54 9.82 -6.32
CA PHE A 21 -3.35 9.98 -7.75
C PHE A 21 -1.89 9.65 -8.07
N VAL A 22 -1.65 8.44 -8.56
CA VAL A 22 -0.32 7.92 -8.89
C VAL A 22 -0.28 7.45 -10.34
N SER A 23 0.90 7.54 -10.95
CA SER A 23 1.12 7.06 -12.32
C SER A 23 1.18 5.54 -12.41
N SER A 24 1.50 4.85 -11.32
CA SER A 24 1.60 3.40 -11.22
C SER A 24 0.80 2.90 -10.02
N PRO A 25 0.03 1.80 -10.14
CA PRO A 25 -0.70 1.20 -9.03
C PRO A 25 0.22 0.45 -8.04
N PHE A 26 1.49 0.23 -8.41
CA PHE A 26 2.46 -0.49 -7.57
C PHE A 26 3.64 0.41 -7.20
N SER A 27 4.12 0.21 -5.97
CA SER A 27 5.38 0.76 -5.47
C SER A 27 6.38 -0.38 -5.28
N LEU A 28 7.60 -0.22 -5.79
CA LEU A 28 8.68 -1.18 -5.62
C LEU A 28 9.63 -0.69 -4.52
N ASP A 29 9.80 -1.48 -3.46
CA ASP A 29 10.71 -1.17 -2.35
C ASP A 29 11.80 -2.25 -2.21
N LEU A 30 13.04 -1.85 -2.45
CA LEU A 30 14.23 -2.71 -2.29
C LEU A 30 14.98 -2.43 -0.97
N SER A 31 14.41 -1.63 -0.06
CA SER A 31 15.04 -1.25 1.21
C SER A 31 15.46 -2.47 2.06
N LYS A 32 14.76 -3.59 1.89
CA LYS A 32 15.02 -4.85 2.59
C LYS A 32 16.10 -5.71 1.93
N THR A 33 16.57 -5.34 0.73
CA THR A 33 17.63 -6.06 0.03
C THR A 33 19.01 -5.52 0.43
N LYS A 34 20.01 -6.40 0.37
CA LYS A 34 21.39 -5.97 0.60
C LYS A 34 21.86 -5.15 -0.61
N ARG A 35 22.47 -3.99 -0.35
CA ARG A 35 22.98 -3.11 -1.42
C ARG A 35 24.22 -3.63 -2.15
N HIS A 36 24.93 -4.59 -1.55
CA HIS A 36 26.20 -5.10 -2.07
C HIS A 36 26.15 -6.61 -2.22
N LEU A 37 26.85 -7.09 -3.24
CA LEU A 37 27.00 -8.49 -3.59
C LEU A 37 28.34 -9.01 -3.06
N VAL A 38 28.39 -10.31 -2.75
CA VAL A 38 29.63 -11.02 -2.46
C VAL A 38 29.98 -11.88 -3.67
N PRO A 39 31.14 -11.68 -4.32
CA PRO A 39 31.55 -12.50 -5.47
C PRO A 39 31.59 -13.99 -5.13
N GLY A 40 31.04 -14.81 -6.01
CA GLY A 40 31.00 -16.26 -5.86
C GLY A 40 29.89 -16.80 -4.93
N ALA A 41 29.12 -15.93 -4.27
CA ALA A 41 27.98 -16.33 -3.46
C ALA A 41 26.65 -15.99 -4.17
N PRO A 42 25.61 -16.84 -4.04
CA PRO A 42 24.27 -16.51 -4.54
C PRO A 42 23.70 -15.32 -3.77
N PHE A 43 23.02 -14.43 -4.49
CA PHE A 43 22.39 -13.25 -3.93
C PHE A 43 20.87 -13.38 -3.94
N LEU A 44 20.24 -13.19 -2.78
CA LEU A 44 18.80 -13.20 -2.65
C LEU A 44 18.27 -11.77 -2.78
N LEU A 45 17.55 -11.52 -3.88
CA LEU A 45 16.74 -10.31 -4.06
C LEU A 45 15.34 -10.55 -3.46
N GLN A 46 14.85 -9.62 -2.66
CA GLN A 46 13.55 -9.68 -1.97
C GLN A 46 12.71 -8.44 -2.28
#